data_AF-A0A6I3CN85-F1
#
_entry.id   AF-A0A6I3CN85-F1
#
_cell.length_a   1.000
_cell.length_b   1.000
_cell.length_c   1.000
_cell.angle_alpha   90.00
_cell.angle_beta   90.00
_cell.angle_gamma   90.00
#
_symmetry.space_group_name_H-M   'P 1'
#
loop_
_entity.id
_entity.type
_entity.pdbx_description
1 polymer ?
#
loop_
_entity_poly.entity_id
_entity_poly.type
_entity_poly.pdbx_seq_one_letter_code
_entity_poly.pdbx_strand_id
1 'polypeptide(L)'
;MSRPGVVLASSHLCADARLDPQQPEIRANHLTAGGRALSEPIGLGPRPSVCPAVQAGESVTPSLIVNVFIRQLTGIRFVAAAWVLLYHLQGPLNTLGLLAIPVLPDVMRVGRLGVDLFFALSGFILTHTYLTRLGPRLSGRKTIDFWWLRLARVYPVHLVMLVVAGLAVFAQAKVTGEALNRDWLNPIDFGKNLLLVQEWGPSPQRGWNFVAWSLSMEWLAYLIFPLLILLIWVF
;
A
#
# COMPACT_ATOMS: atom_id res chain seq x y z
N MET A 1 52.48 -52.16 -31.29
CA MET A 1 52.97 -51.09 -30.38
C MET A 1 51.93 -49.99 -30.33
N SER A 2 51.63 -49.28 -29.24
CA SER A 2 51.60 -49.67 -27.82
C SER A 2 50.65 -48.68 -27.08
N ARG A 3 49.87 -49.19 -26.13
CA ARG A 3 49.00 -48.48 -25.16
C ARG A 3 49.80 -48.20 -23.86
N PRO A 4 49.25 -47.61 -22.77
CA PRO A 4 48.19 -46.60 -22.59
C PRO A 4 48.50 -45.58 -21.43
N GLY A 5 47.48 -44.82 -20.98
CA GLY A 5 47.38 -44.22 -19.63
C GLY A 5 46.24 -43.17 -19.56
N VAL A 6 45.05 -43.32 -18.95
CA VAL A 6 44.41 -44.16 -17.89
C VAL A 6 44.37 -43.53 -16.49
N VAL A 7 43.20 -42.96 -16.13
CA VAL A 7 42.53 -42.81 -14.81
C VAL A 7 41.04 -42.49 -15.19
N LEU A 8 39.97 -43.29 -14.98
CA LEU A 8 39.34 -43.97 -13.82
C LEU A 8 38.82 -42.99 -12.74
N ALA A 9 37.69 -43.13 -12.03
CA ALA A 9 36.39 -43.84 -12.14
C ALA A 9 35.45 -43.17 -11.07
N SER A 10 34.16 -43.40 -10.85
CA SER A 10 33.06 -44.26 -11.36
C SER A 10 31.73 -43.62 -10.86
N SER A 11 30.48 -44.09 -11.05
CA SER A 11 29.88 -45.25 -11.74
C SER A 11 28.41 -44.94 -12.09
N HIS A 12 27.89 -45.60 -13.14
CA HIS A 12 26.52 -45.47 -13.67
C HIS A 12 25.47 -46.19 -12.78
N LEU A 13 24.24 -45.67 -12.63
CA LEU A 13 23.07 -45.80 -13.52
C LEU A 13 22.72 -47.27 -13.85
N CYS A 14 21.56 -47.75 -13.37
CA CYS A 14 20.87 -48.90 -13.98
C CYS A 14 19.38 -48.91 -13.61
N ALA A 15 18.50 -49.16 -14.58
CA ALA A 15 17.06 -49.33 -14.39
C ALA A 15 16.48 -50.27 -15.45
N ASP A 16 15.38 -50.93 -15.11
CA ASP A 16 14.43 -51.66 -15.97
C ASP A 16 14.76 -53.10 -16.45
N ALA A 17 13.69 -53.80 -16.87
CA ALA A 17 13.58 -54.99 -17.73
C ALA A 17 13.91 -56.41 -17.18
N ARG A 18 12.86 -57.05 -16.63
CA ARG A 18 12.33 -58.44 -16.84
C ARG A 18 13.20 -59.50 -17.55
N LEU A 19 13.05 -60.76 -17.09
CA LEU A 19 12.56 -61.89 -17.90
C LEU A 19 12.15 -63.11 -17.02
N ASP A 20 11.36 -64.03 -17.58
CA ASP A 20 10.78 -65.26 -16.98
C ASP A 20 10.95 -66.40 -18.01
N PRO A 21 11.31 -67.64 -17.59
CA PRO A 21 10.30 -68.72 -17.56
C PRO A 21 10.53 -69.88 -16.54
N GLN A 22 9.44 -70.54 -16.09
CA GLN A 22 9.18 -72.01 -16.06
C GLN A 22 8.25 -72.45 -14.90
N GLN A 23 7.33 -73.38 -15.21
CA GLN A 23 6.35 -74.05 -14.32
C GLN A 23 6.93 -75.39 -13.77
N PRO A 24 6.28 -76.21 -12.89
CA PRO A 24 4.82 -76.46 -12.77
C PRO A 24 4.24 -76.63 -11.34
N GLU A 25 2.97 -77.06 -11.26
CA GLU A 25 2.17 -77.28 -10.04
C GLU A 25 2.56 -78.53 -9.22
N ILE A 26 2.40 -78.49 -7.89
CA ILE A 26 1.89 -79.59 -7.05
C ILE A 26 0.87 -79.02 -6.03
N ARG A 27 -0.09 -79.85 -5.60
CA ARG A 27 -1.31 -79.50 -4.85
C ARG A 27 -1.26 -80.04 -3.40
N ALA A 28 -2.28 -79.67 -2.59
CA ALA A 28 -2.70 -80.33 -1.32
C ALA A 28 -1.88 -80.01 -0.04
N ASN A 29 -2.41 -80.09 1.21
CA ASN A 29 -3.80 -79.95 1.70
C ASN A 29 -3.85 -79.84 3.26
N HIS A 30 -4.92 -79.19 3.77
CA HIS A 30 -5.59 -79.46 5.06
C HIS A 30 -4.85 -79.33 6.43
N LEU A 31 -5.68 -79.44 7.48
CA LEU A 31 -5.42 -79.56 8.93
C LEU A 31 -4.96 -78.26 9.64
N THR A 32 -5.73 -77.53 10.47
CA THR A 32 -6.78 -77.74 11.50
C THR A 32 -6.28 -77.70 12.95
N ALA A 33 -7.06 -77.00 13.78
CA ALA A 33 -7.22 -77.13 15.23
C ALA A 33 -6.12 -76.59 16.15
N GLY A 34 -6.57 -75.76 17.11
CA GLY A 34 -5.74 -75.07 18.09
C GLY A 34 -5.13 -75.94 19.21
N GLY A 35 -4.21 -75.32 19.94
CA GLY A 35 -3.59 -75.87 21.14
C GLY A 35 -3.02 -74.76 22.03
N ARG A 36 -3.29 -74.83 23.34
CA ARG A 36 -2.62 -74.02 24.38
C ARG A 36 -1.50 -74.86 24.99
N ALA A 37 -0.24 -74.40 24.95
CA ALA A 37 0.74 -74.62 26.04
C ALA A 37 2.07 -73.87 25.83
N LEU A 38 2.43 -73.06 26.83
CA LEU A 38 3.75 -72.97 27.47
C LEU A 38 5.04 -73.21 26.65
N SER A 39 5.79 -72.14 26.38
CA SER A 39 7.24 -72.08 26.67
C SER A 39 7.76 -70.64 26.50
N GLU A 40 8.51 -70.13 27.48
CA GLU A 40 9.49 -69.06 27.26
C GLU A 40 10.81 -69.69 26.80
N PRO A 41 11.64 -68.97 26.02
CA PRO A 41 12.76 -68.30 26.68
C PRO A 41 13.16 -66.93 26.11
N ILE A 42 13.61 -66.06 27.03
CA ILE A 42 14.79 -65.18 26.94
C ILE A 42 15.23 -64.76 25.51
N GLY A 43 14.91 -63.53 25.11
CA GLY A 43 15.42 -62.90 23.89
C GLY A 43 15.49 -61.37 24.00
N LEU A 44 16.69 -60.82 24.28
CA LEU A 44 16.89 -59.38 24.43
C LEU A 44 16.98 -58.67 23.07
N GLY A 45 15.84 -58.24 22.53
CA GLY A 45 15.75 -57.41 21.32
C GLY A 45 15.65 -55.91 21.64
N PRO A 46 16.41 -55.02 20.96
CA PRO A 46 16.23 -53.59 21.11
C PRO A 46 14.88 -53.15 20.54
N ARG A 47 14.14 -52.31 21.29
CA ARG A 47 12.87 -51.75 20.82
C ARG A 47 13.13 -50.85 19.60
N PRO A 48 12.37 -50.97 18.49
CA PRO A 48 12.45 -49.99 17.42
C PRO A 48 12.00 -48.63 17.96
N SER A 49 12.86 -47.62 17.83
CA SER A 49 12.52 -46.23 18.14
C SER A 49 11.42 -45.77 17.21
N VAL A 50 10.24 -45.46 17.76
CA VAL A 50 9.12 -44.89 16.98
C VAL A 50 9.53 -43.49 16.52
N CYS A 51 9.98 -43.39 15.27
CA CYS A 51 10.10 -42.10 14.60
C CYS A 51 8.69 -41.50 14.50
N PRO A 52 8.42 -40.31 15.08
CA PRO A 52 7.13 -39.66 14.88
C PRO A 52 6.99 -39.34 13.39
N ALA A 53 5.86 -39.74 12.80
CA ALA A 53 5.57 -39.42 11.41
C ALA A 53 5.51 -37.88 11.26
N VAL A 54 6.43 -37.33 10.45
CA VAL A 54 6.38 -35.91 10.07
C VAL A 54 5.08 -35.69 9.32
N GLN A 55 4.13 -35.00 9.96
CA GLN A 55 2.84 -34.75 9.35
C GLN A 55 3.02 -33.78 8.18
N ALA A 56 2.69 -34.23 6.98
CA ALA A 56 2.54 -33.37 5.81
C ALA A 56 1.34 -32.44 6.05
N GLY A 57 1.62 -31.27 6.65
CA GLY A 57 0.61 -30.43 7.28
C GLY A 57 0.96 -28.94 7.32
N GLU A 58 1.88 -28.48 6.46
CA GLU A 58 2.06 -27.04 6.21
C GLU A 58 0.86 -26.48 5.44
N SER A 59 -0.23 -26.24 6.17
CA SER A 59 -1.32 -25.36 5.76
C SER A 59 -0.82 -23.92 5.76
N VAL A 60 0.01 -23.57 4.76
CA VAL A 60 0.45 -22.20 4.48
C VAL A 60 -0.80 -21.33 4.35
N THR A 61 -1.10 -20.58 5.41
CA THR A 61 -2.31 -19.77 5.48
C THR A 61 -2.28 -18.71 4.38
N PRO A 62 -3.43 -18.37 3.77
CA PRO A 62 -3.47 -17.43 2.67
C PRO A 62 -2.83 -16.13 3.11
N SER A 63 -1.90 -15.62 2.30
CA SER A 63 -1.06 -14.47 2.63
C SER A 63 -1.94 -13.29 3.02
N LEU A 64 -1.95 -13.01 4.33
CA LEU A 64 -2.66 -11.89 4.92
C LEU A 64 -2.13 -10.64 4.21
N ILE A 65 -2.96 -10.01 3.37
CA ILE A 65 -2.57 -8.84 2.60
C ILE A 65 -2.23 -7.76 3.61
N VAL A 66 -0.93 -7.57 3.85
CA VAL A 66 -0.43 -6.57 4.77
C VAL A 66 -0.90 -5.22 4.23
N ASN A 67 -1.88 -4.63 4.91
CA ASN A 67 -2.20 -3.23 4.71
C ASN A 67 -0.91 -2.46 5.00
N VAL A 68 -0.28 -1.92 3.95
CA VAL A 68 1.05 -1.28 3.99
C VAL A 68 0.94 0.08 4.67
N PHE A 69 0.62 0.05 5.96
CA PHE A 69 0.52 1.19 6.85
C PHE A 69 1.91 1.49 7.39
N ILE A 70 2.71 2.19 6.59
CA ILE A 70 4.05 2.65 6.99
C ILE A 70 3.85 3.74 8.07
N ARG A 71 3.77 3.31 9.33
CA ARG A 71 3.35 4.14 10.48
C ARG A 71 4.28 5.34 10.69
N GLN A 72 5.56 5.19 10.38
CA GLN A 72 6.57 6.25 10.33
C GLN A 72 6.15 7.38 9.38
N LEU A 73 5.64 7.01 8.20
CA LEU A 73 5.29 7.95 7.12
C LEU A 73 3.99 8.71 7.42
N THR A 74 3.04 8.07 8.12
CA THR A 74 1.88 8.76 8.71
C THR A 74 2.32 9.80 9.74
N GLY A 75 3.32 9.50 10.56
CA GLY A 75 3.92 10.45 11.52
C GLY A 75 4.53 11.68 10.84
N ILE A 76 5.36 11.49 9.81
CA ILE A 76 5.97 12.61 9.07
C ILE A 76 4.89 13.46 8.37
N ARG A 77 3.84 12.84 7.79
CA ARG A 77 2.72 13.60 7.18
C ARG A 77 1.91 14.39 8.22
N PHE A 78 1.78 13.90 9.46
CA PHE A 78 1.18 14.68 10.55
C PHE A 78 2.03 15.89 10.93
N VAL A 79 3.35 15.71 11.09
CA VAL A 79 4.28 16.83 11.36
C VAL A 79 4.22 17.87 10.24
N ALA A 80 4.27 17.44 8.97
CA ALA A 80 4.14 18.34 7.82
C ALA A 80 2.80 19.11 7.83
N ALA A 81 1.68 18.44 8.09
CA ALA A 81 0.36 19.08 8.15
C ALA A 81 0.24 20.08 9.31
N ALA A 82 0.79 19.77 10.50
CA ALA A 82 0.85 20.69 11.63
C ALA A 82 1.72 21.92 11.33
N TRP A 83 2.85 21.73 10.63
CA TRP A 83 3.74 22.81 10.19
C TRP A 83 3.05 23.74 9.17
N VAL A 84 2.26 23.20 8.26
CA VAL A 84 1.41 23.96 7.32
C VAL A 84 0.24 24.67 8.03
N LEU A 85 -0.32 24.09 9.10
CA LEU A 85 -1.33 24.75 9.92
C LEU A 85 -0.74 25.99 10.62
N LEU A 86 0.47 25.89 11.18
CA LEU A 86 1.17 27.03 11.80
C LEU A 86 1.43 28.17 10.81
N TYR A 87 1.79 27.88 9.55
CA TYR A 87 1.92 28.89 8.48
C TYR A 87 0.61 29.66 8.26
N HIS A 88 -0.54 28.98 8.22
CA HIS A 88 -1.84 29.63 8.02
C HIS A 88 -2.33 30.37 9.28
N LEU A 89 -1.95 29.93 10.48
CA LEU A 89 -2.25 30.60 11.74
C LEU A 89 -1.43 31.88 11.98
N GLN A 90 -0.38 32.14 11.19
CA GLN A 90 0.44 33.35 11.28
C GLN A 90 -0.42 34.63 11.30
N GLY A 91 -1.39 34.76 10.39
CA GLY A 91 -2.25 35.95 10.30
C GLY A 91 -3.06 36.22 11.57
N PRO A 92 -3.91 35.26 12.02
CA PRO A 92 -4.64 35.36 13.28
C PRO A 92 -3.73 35.60 14.50
N LEU A 93 -2.63 34.85 14.64
CA LEU A 93 -1.73 34.99 15.79
C LEU A 93 -1.02 36.35 15.81
N ASN A 94 -0.76 36.95 14.65
CA ASN A 94 -0.26 38.32 14.57
C ASN A 94 -1.30 39.34 15.07
N THR A 95 -2.58 39.17 14.70
CA THR A 95 -3.67 40.05 15.17
C THR A 95 -3.96 39.94 16.68
N LEU A 96 -3.62 38.81 17.31
CA LEU A 96 -3.65 38.66 18.78
C LEU A 96 -2.35 39.12 19.48
N GLY A 97 -1.36 39.64 18.75
CA GLY A 97 -0.06 40.06 19.33
C GLY A 97 0.84 38.90 19.79
N LEU A 98 0.45 37.65 19.55
CA LEU A 98 1.15 36.45 20.03
C LEU A 98 2.49 36.18 19.29
N LEU A 99 2.76 36.90 18.19
CA LEU A 99 4.00 36.81 17.43
C LEU A 99 5.12 37.76 17.91
N ALA A 100 5.00 38.34 19.11
CA ALA A 100 6.02 39.22 19.69
C ALA A 100 7.40 38.55 19.95
N ILE A 101 7.50 37.22 19.81
CA ILE A 101 8.76 36.46 19.89
C ILE A 101 9.47 36.51 18.51
N PRO A 102 10.65 37.14 18.36
CA PRO A 102 11.25 37.43 17.04
C PRO A 102 11.49 36.21 16.14
N VAL A 103 11.70 35.03 16.72
CA VAL A 103 11.98 33.78 15.98
C VAL A 103 10.70 33.13 15.44
N LEU A 104 9.55 33.38 16.05
CA LEU A 104 8.30 32.66 15.75
C LEU A 104 7.74 32.97 14.33
N PRO A 105 7.75 34.23 13.84
CA PRO A 105 7.36 34.54 12.45
C PRO A 105 8.19 33.80 11.40
N ASP A 106 9.51 33.64 11.62
CA ASP A 106 10.38 32.97 10.65
C ASP A 106 10.19 31.45 10.63
N VAL A 107 10.04 30.84 11.80
CA VAL A 107 9.66 29.42 11.90
C VAL A 107 8.32 29.16 11.21
N MET A 108 7.33 30.04 11.41
CA MET A 108 6.04 29.97 10.69
C MET A 108 6.18 30.17 9.18
N ARG A 109 7.02 31.11 8.73
CA ARG A 109 7.29 31.39 7.31
C ARG A 109 7.92 30.20 6.58
N VAL A 110 8.83 29.48 7.25
CA VAL A 110 9.40 28.19 6.79
C VAL A 110 8.32 27.10 6.69
N GLY A 111 7.16 27.28 7.34
CA GLY A 111 5.96 26.43 7.23
C GLY A 111 5.49 26.12 5.81
N ARG A 112 5.82 26.98 4.82
CA ARG A 112 5.59 26.71 3.40
C ARG A 112 6.21 25.39 2.92
N LEU A 113 7.42 25.05 3.38
CA LEU A 113 8.12 23.81 3.01
C LEU A 113 7.40 22.54 3.50
N GLY A 114 6.49 22.67 4.47
CA GLY A 114 5.61 21.58 4.89
C GLY A 114 4.65 21.14 3.78
N VAL A 115 4.29 22.05 2.85
CA VAL A 115 3.47 21.72 1.68
C VAL A 115 4.26 20.90 0.67
N ASP A 116 5.49 21.32 0.37
CA ASP A 116 6.39 20.62 -0.56
C ASP A 116 6.71 19.20 -0.06
N LEU A 117 7.00 19.07 1.24
CA LEU A 117 7.18 17.79 1.92
C LEU A 117 5.89 16.94 1.86
N PHE A 118 4.71 17.53 2.08
CA PHE A 118 3.45 16.80 1.98
C PHE A 118 3.21 16.27 0.56
N PHE A 119 3.50 17.05 -0.50
CA PHE A 119 3.40 16.58 -1.87
C PHE A 119 4.39 15.45 -2.18
N ALA A 120 5.66 15.58 -1.78
CA ALA A 120 6.68 14.55 -2.00
C ALA A 120 6.28 13.21 -1.33
N LEU A 121 5.83 13.26 -0.07
CA LEU A 121 5.34 12.08 0.66
C LEU A 121 4.07 11.49 0.04
N SER A 122 3.18 12.34 -0.48
CA SER A 122 1.94 11.90 -1.14
C SER A 122 2.25 11.16 -2.44
N GLY A 123 3.13 11.71 -3.28
CA GLY A 123 3.61 11.08 -4.51
C GLY A 123 4.33 9.76 -4.25
N PHE A 124 5.24 9.71 -3.28
CA PHE A 124 5.93 8.47 -2.89
C PHE A 124 4.96 7.35 -2.49
N ILE A 125 3.98 7.65 -1.62
CA ILE A 125 2.94 6.69 -1.23
C ILE A 125 2.09 6.26 -2.42
N LEU A 126 1.74 7.21 -3.31
CA LEU A 126 0.93 6.97 -4.50
C LEU A 126 1.61 5.95 -5.41
N THR A 127 2.86 6.22 -5.80
CA THR A 127 3.70 5.32 -6.61
C THR A 127 3.87 3.97 -5.93
N HIS A 128 4.37 3.92 -4.70
CA HIS A 128 4.66 2.66 -4.00
C HIS A 128 3.41 1.76 -3.84
N THR A 129 2.22 2.35 -3.64
CA THR A 129 0.98 1.58 -3.42
C THR A 129 0.28 1.17 -4.72
N TYR A 130 0.45 1.91 -5.84
CA TYR A 130 -0.36 1.73 -7.06
C TYR A 130 0.41 1.41 -8.34
N LEU A 131 1.75 1.56 -8.39
CA LEU A 131 2.57 1.23 -9.57
C LEU A 131 2.32 -0.19 -10.09
N THR A 132 2.29 -1.17 -9.19
CA THR A 132 2.00 -2.59 -9.50
C THR A 132 0.51 -2.88 -9.65
N ARG A 133 -0.37 -2.13 -8.98
CA ARG A 133 -1.83 -2.33 -9.06
C ARG A 133 -2.38 -1.93 -10.42
N LEU A 134 -1.95 -0.79 -10.96
CA LEU A 134 -2.29 -0.36 -12.31
C LEU A 134 -1.51 -1.21 -13.32
N GLY A 135 -0.17 -1.22 -13.22
CA GLY A 135 0.73 -2.02 -14.06
C GLY A 135 0.96 -1.43 -15.47
N PRO A 136 1.64 -2.17 -16.37
CA PRO A 136 2.09 -1.68 -17.68
C PRO A 136 0.98 -1.49 -18.73
N ARG A 137 -0.30 -1.71 -18.39
CA ARG A 137 -1.43 -1.50 -19.29
C ARG A 137 -2.57 -0.80 -18.54
N LEU A 138 -2.97 0.36 -19.04
CA LEU A 138 -4.12 1.10 -18.51
C LEU A 138 -5.40 0.30 -18.72
N SER A 139 -6.02 -0.10 -17.62
CA SER A 139 -7.38 -0.64 -17.60
C SER A 139 -8.32 0.45 -17.11
N GLY A 140 -9.30 0.84 -17.94
CA GLY A 140 -10.24 1.92 -17.61
C GLY A 140 -10.93 1.70 -16.25
N ARG A 141 -11.36 0.47 -15.96
CA ARG A 141 -11.96 0.11 -14.67
C ARG A 141 -11.01 0.35 -13.50
N LYS A 142 -9.77 -0.19 -13.54
CA LYS A 142 -8.76 0.06 -12.49
C LYS A 142 -8.46 1.55 -12.28
N THR A 143 -8.51 2.34 -13.35
CA THR A 143 -8.21 3.77 -13.33
C THR A 143 -9.36 4.57 -12.68
N ILE A 144 -10.61 4.21 -13.02
CA ILE A 144 -11.81 4.77 -12.38
C ILE A 144 -11.88 4.36 -10.90
N ASP A 145 -11.64 3.08 -10.57
CA ASP A 145 -11.58 2.57 -9.20
C ASP A 145 -10.53 3.34 -8.37
N PHE A 146 -9.36 3.61 -8.96
CA PHE A 146 -8.29 4.41 -8.35
C PHE A 146 -8.73 5.86 -8.11
N TRP A 147 -9.27 6.57 -9.10
CA TRP A 147 -9.74 7.94 -8.94
C TRP A 147 -10.88 8.04 -7.92
N TRP A 148 -11.80 7.07 -7.90
CA TRP A 148 -12.91 7.03 -6.95
C TRP A 148 -12.42 6.85 -5.50
N LEU A 149 -11.52 5.91 -5.25
CA LEU A 149 -10.89 5.70 -3.93
C LEU A 149 -10.10 6.93 -3.44
N ARG A 150 -9.63 7.78 -4.35
CA ARG A 150 -8.97 9.05 -4.02
C ARG A 150 -9.96 10.18 -3.77
N LEU A 151 -10.96 10.35 -4.65
CA LEU A 151 -12.00 11.36 -4.50
C LEU A 151 -12.78 11.17 -3.20
N ALA A 152 -13.22 9.93 -2.91
CA ALA A 152 -13.94 9.59 -1.68
C ALA A 152 -13.15 9.85 -0.38
N ARG A 153 -11.81 9.96 -0.46
CA ARG A 153 -10.94 10.31 0.68
C ARG A 153 -10.84 11.84 0.87
N VAL A 154 -10.74 12.62 -0.21
CA VAL A 154 -10.48 14.07 -0.12
C VAL A 154 -11.76 14.90 -0.08
N TYR A 155 -12.79 14.49 -0.83
CA TYR A 155 -14.00 15.27 -1.05
C TYR A 155 -14.84 15.53 0.22
N PRO A 156 -14.99 14.59 1.18
CA PRO A 156 -15.75 14.85 2.41
C PRO A 156 -15.12 15.96 3.27
N VAL A 157 -13.78 15.96 3.40
CA VAL A 157 -13.05 17.00 4.14
C VAL A 157 -13.12 18.33 3.40
N HIS A 158 -12.96 18.32 2.07
CA HIS A 158 -13.07 19.51 1.24
C HIS A 158 -14.44 20.19 1.37
N LEU A 159 -15.53 19.42 1.28
CA LEU A 159 -16.89 19.94 1.38
C LEU A 159 -17.15 20.59 2.75
N VAL A 160 -16.72 19.96 3.84
CA VAL A 160 -16.80 20.54 5.19
C VAL A 160 -16.00 21.84 5.27
N MET A 161 -14.76 21.86 4.78
CA MET A 161 -13.91 23.06 4.82
C MET A 161 -14.43 24.19 3.93
N LEU A 162 -15.06 23.89 2.78
CA LEU A 162 -15.69 24.87 1.90
C LEU A 162 -16.92 25.52 2.57
N VAL A 163 -17.75 24.73 3.27
CA VAL A 163 -18.87 25.24 4.07
C VAL A 163 -18.36 26.09 5.24
N VAL A 164 -17.35 25.63 5.98
CA VAL A 164 -16.76 26.39 7.09
C VAL A 164 -16.13 27.71 6.61
N ALA A 165 -15.43 27.71 5.47
CA ALA A 165 -14.87 28.92 4.88
C ALA A 165 -15.97 29.92 4.47
N GLY A 166 -17.04 29.46 3.81
CA GLY A 166 -18.20 30.28 3.48
C GLY A 166 -18.85 30.89 4.73
N LEU A 167 -19.14 30.07 5.75
CA LEU A 167 -19.72 30.53 7.02
C LEU A 167 -18.81 31.55 7.74
N ALA A 168 -17.48 31.37 7.71
CA ALA A 168 -16.54 32.32 8.29
C ALA A 168 -16.56 33.68 7.57
N VAL A 169 -16.73 33.70 6.25
CA VAL A 169 -16.88 34.95 5.47
C VAL A 169 -18.20 35.65 5.78
N PHE A 170 -19.32 34.91 5.86
CA PHE A 170 -20.60 35.48 6.29
C PHE A 170 -20.56 36.03 7.72
N ALA A 171 -19.89 35.31 8.65
CA ALA A 171 -19.71 35.76 10.02
C ALA A 171 -18.82 37.01 10.11
N GLN A 172 -17.71 37.06 9.35
CA GLN A 172 -16.85 38.24 9.25
C GLN A 172 -17.66 39.47 8.80
N ALA A 173 -18.39 39.37 7.68
CA ALA A 173 -19.19 40.48 7.17
C ALA A 173 -20.26 40.97 8.16
N LYS A 174 -20.85 40.06 8.96
CA LYS A 174 -21.79 40.41 10.03
C LYS A 174 -21.14 41.11 11.23
N VAL A 175 -19.85 40.88 11.49
CA VAL A 175 -19.11 41.51 12.60
C VAL A 175 -18.46 42.84 12.19
N THR A 176 -17.92 42.93 10.97
CA THR A 176 -17.26 44.17 10.48
C THR A 176 -18.22 45.15 9.83
N GLY A 177 -19.41 44.72 9.41
CA GLY A 177 -20.34 45.51 8.63
C GLY A 177 -19.95 45.67 7.16
N GLU A 178 -18.90 44.97 6.70
CA GLU A 178 -18.49 45.00 5.29
C GLU A 178 -19.53 44.38 4.36
N ALA A 179 -19.66 44.97 3.17
CA ALA A 179 -20.46 44.37 2.10
C ALA A 179 -19.83 43.06 1.59
N LEU A 180 -20.67 42.05 1.34
CA LEU A 180 -20.26 40.78 0.74
C LEU A 180 -19.90 40.88 -0.76
N ASN A 181 -19.75 42.10 -1.30
CA ASN A 181 -19.34 42.32 -2.67
C ASN A 181 -17.82 42.21 -2.80
N ARG A 182 -17.33 40.98 -2.96
CA ARG A 182 -15.93 40.65 -3.23
C ARG A 182 -15.86 39.82 -4.50
N ASP A 183 -14.97 40.15 -5.44
CA ASP A 183 -14.99 39.59 -6.80
C ASP A 183 -14.95 38.05 -6.85
N TRP A 184 -14.27 37.44 -5.87
CA TRP A 184 -14.10 35.99 -5.71
C TRP A 184 -15.29 35.25 -5.06
N LEU A 185 -16.31 35.96 -4.58
CA LEU A 185 -17.57 35.39 -4.06
C LEU A 185 -18.60 35.08 -5.17
N ASN A 186 -18.14 34.93 -6.41
CA ASN A 186 -19.00 34.61 -7.54
C ASN A 186 -19.32 33.09 -7.63
N PRO A 187 -20.40 32.68 -8.34
CA PRO A 187 -20.76 31.27 -8.48
C PRO A 187 -19.80 30.43 -9.33
N ILE A 188 -19.02 31.05 -10.22
CA ILE A 188 -18.07 30.36 -11.10
C ILE A 188 -16.88 29.86 -10.26
N ASP A 189 -16.35 30.69 -9.36
CA ASP A 189 -15.27 30.32 -8.44
C ASP A 189 -15.73 29.37 -7.34
N PHE A 190 -17.01 29.40 -6.96
CA PHE A 190 -17.62 28.33 -6.17
C PHE A 190 -17.60 27.00 -6.93
N GLY A 191 -18.00 27.00 -8.21
CA GLY A 191 -17.93 25.81 -9.08
C GLY A 191 -16.50 25.29 -9.27
N LYS A 192 -15.53 26.17 -9.49
CA LYS A 192 -14.09 25.80 -9.57
C LYS A 192 -13.61 25.17 -8.26
N ASN A 193 -13.97 25.74 -7.11
CA ASN A 193 -13.64 25.20 -5.79
C ASN A 193 -14.30 23.82 -5.60
N LEU A 194 -15.58 23.67 -5.91
CA LEU A 194 -16.32 22.41 -5.75
C LEU A 194 -15.70 21.28 -6.59
N LEU A 195 -15.23 21.58 -7.80
CA LEU A 195 -14.57 20.61 -8.69
C LEU A 195 -13.07 20.41 -8.41
N LEU A 196 -12.49 21.12 -7.43
CA LEU A 196 -11.05 21.14 -7.12
C LEU A 196 -10.16 21.56 -8.31
N VAL A 197 -10.63 22.50 -9.14
CA VAL A 197 -9.92 23.02 -10.32
C VAL A 197 -9.49 24.50 -10.18
N GLN A 198 -9.62 25.09 -9.00
CA GLN A 198 -9.48 26.54 -8.79
C GLN A 198 -8.04 27.07 -8.91
N GLU A 199 -7.02 26.22 -8.81
CA GLU A 199 -5.61 26.58 -9.09
C GLU A 199 -5.15 26.22 -10.52
N TRP A 200 -6.03 25.68 -11.37
CA TRP A 200 -5.61 25.14 -12.67
C TRP A 200 -5.49 26.24 -13.74
N GLY A 201 -4.38 26.24 -14.47
CA GLY A 201 -4.15 27.14 -15.61
C GLY A 201 -3.50 28.49 -15.24
N PRO A 202 -3.51 29.48 -16.16
CA PRO A 202 -2.69 30.68 -16.06
C PRO A 202 -3.25 31.78 -15.13
N SER A 203 -4.47 31.62 -14.61
CA SER A 203 -5.07 32.55 -13.65
C SER A 203 -5.70 31.77 -12.48
N PRO A 204 -4.89 31.26 -11.54
CA PRO A 204 -5.38 30.56 -10.36
C PRO A 204 -6.20 31.50 -9.48
N GLN A 205 -7.45 31.12 -9.19
CA GLN A 205 -8.46 31.96 -8.55
C GLN A 205 -8.99 31.23 -7.33
N ARG A 206 -8.33 31.45 -6.20
CA ARG A 206 -8.54 30.72 -4.92
C ARG A 206 -9.98 30.74 -4.42
N GLY A 207 -10.74 31.78 -4.77
CA GLY A 207 -12.20 31.77 -4.59
C GLY A 207 -12.59 31.62 -3.12
N TRP A 208 -13.54 30.71 -2.90
CA TRP A 208 -14.24 30.54 -1.62
C TRP A 208 -13.41 29.85 -0.52
N ASN A 209 -12.39 29.07 -0.86
CA ASN A 209 -11.54 28.40 0.12
C ASN A 209 -10.05 28.52 -0.25
N PHE A 210 -9.41 29.58 0.24
CA PHE A 210 -8.00 29.87 -0.01
C PHE A 210 -7.05 28.71 0.33
N VAL A 211 -7.35 27.92 1.37
CA VAL A 211 -6.48 26.85 1.86
C VAL A 211 -6.58 25.58 0.98
N ALA A 212 -7.67 25.41 0.24
CA ALA A 212 -7.88 24.24 -0.64
C ALA A 212 -6.99 24.24 -1.91
N TRP A 213 -6.13 25.26 -2.10
CA TRP A 213 -5.22 25.36 -3.24
C TRP A 213 -4.33 24.12 -3.42
N SER A 214 -3.77 23.61 -2.31
CA SER A 214 -2.91 22.42 -2.33
C SER A 214 -3.70 21.14 -2.65
N LEU A 215 -4.97 21.08 -2.28
CA LEU A 215 -5.85 19.95 -2.57
C LEU A 215 -6.27 19.92 -4.06
N SER A 216 -6.40 21.09 -4.69
CA SER A 216 -6.60 21.23 -6.15
C SER A 216 -5.40 20.70 -6.95
N MET A 217 -4.18 20.92 -6.45
CA MET A 217 -2.96 20.36 -7.03
C MET A 217 -2.75 18.87 -6.72
N GLU A 218 -3.15 18.39 -5.52
CA GLU A 218 -3.14 16.94 -5.22
C GLU A 218 -4.14 16.18 -6.11
N TRP A 219 -5.31 16.78 -6.38
CA TRP A 219 -6.30 16.24 -7.32
C TRP A 219 -5.77 16.19 -8.75
N LEU A 220 -5.12 17.26 -9.24
CA LEU A 220 -4.45 17.27 -10.55
C LEU A 220 -3.37 16.18 -10.65
N ALA A 221 -2.56 16.00 -9.60
CA ALA A 221 -1.54 14.95 -9.55
C ALA A 221 -2.18 13.54 -9.62
N TYR A 222 -3.32 13.32 -8.96
CA TYR A 222 -4.05 12.04 -9.04
C TYR A 222 -4.62 11.78 -10.46
N LEU A 223 -5.02 12.80 -11.20
CA LEU A 223 -5.51 12.66 -12.58
C LEU A 223 -4.38 12.34 -13.57
N ILE A 224 -3.20 12.94 -13.37
CA ILE A 224 -2.02 12.73 -14.22
C ILE A 224 -1.29 11.41 -13.89
N PHE A 225 -1.38 10.91 -12.65
CA PHE A 225 -0.65 9.74 -12.15
C PHE A 225 -0.76 8.45 -13.01
N PRO A 226 -1.92 8.06 -13.58
CA PRO A 226 -1.99 6.90 -14.48
C PRO A 226 -1.12 7.06 -15.74
N LEU A 227 -0.98 8.28 -16.25
CA LEU A 227 -0.12 8.58 -17.41
C LEU A 227 1.37 8.51 -17.03
N LEU A 228 1.72 8.94 -15.81
CA LEU A 228 3.09 8.78 -15.28
C LEU A 228 3.46 7.30 -15.11
N ILE A 229 2.53 6.47 -14.64
CA ILE A 229 2.76 5.01 -14.58
C ILE A 229 2.97 4.44 -15.98
N LEU A 230 2.15 4.82 -16.97
CA LEU A 230 2.35 4.35 -18.35
C LEU A 230 3.74 4.73 -18.87
N LEU A 231 4.19 5.97 -18.62
CA LEU A 231 5.51 6.45 -19.00
C LEU A 231 6.64 5.65 -18.34
N ILE A 232 6.51 5.32 -17.05
CA ILE A 232 7.47 4.51 -16.27
C ILE A 232 7.56 3.04 -16.76
N TRP A 233 6.54 2.52 -17.45
CA TRP A 233 6.54 1.17 -18.05
C TRP A 233 6.87 1.16 -19.55
N VAL A 234 7.13 2.32 -20.17
CA VAL A 234 7.50 2.47 -21.59
C VAL A 234 9.01 2.64 -21.79
N PHE A 235 9.72 3.02 -20.73
CA PHE A 235 11.19 3.11 -20.65
C PHE A 235 11.79 1.97 -19.82
#